data_AF-M6HID2-F1
#
_entry.id   AF-M6HID2-F1
#
_cell.length_a   1.000
_cell.length_b   1.000
_cell.length_c   1.000
_cell.angle_alpha   90.00
_cell.angle_beta   90.00
_cell.angle_gamma   90.00
#
_symmetry.space_group_name_H-M   'P 1'
#
loop_
_entity.id
_entity.type
_entity.pdbx_description
1 polymer ?
#
loop_
_entity_poly.entity_id
_entity_poly.type
_entity_poly.pdbx_seq_one_letter_code
_entity_poly.pdbx_strand_id
1 'polypeptide(L)'
;MFLYALSPGLYSMVVDPKIDVYLTPYLILVHTFYYLGFKRNQNYYYLMYFAMGLGFITKGPIAMVIPSISIGGDILFRRDWRRLLEMKLFPGVLLAILPPLLWSIPLYLEFQTYGPYFFLWIQSFGRFYVKMYNQKFNPLFFYSNFSWAFGVFILPFFGFVFDRIVTFLKQDKGKEVFQNILKNKYFNLDFVIGFWLFLFLFLISFSRYQLPQYIYWCLPAAAVIGSGVLESILLSLKDQKNKSWFNKLNQGLLLVTAVVFLIAVLVIPWISVEVGWSYLILPLAYLGVFLWVFFKSSTIGRLLAFWIFSASLFFSIVSLYLYPMLTSFQPSKEIGIWIRKYEPNKDKLFLFGVPASKRSYAYYSRRISRTLFDPAVLIDSVQKDGQRYLIVQDKWLPKLEEFFGNNLQFETVKEFPSYKVATPEGKFFLKSHRDQIVGKVILMRASRKDFQKK
;
A
#
# COMPACT_ATOMS: atom_id res chain seq x y z
N MET A 1 -12.98 -5.54 -13.14
CA MET A 1 -11.61 -6.10 -13.18
C MET A 1 -10.59 -5.07 -13.68
N PHE A 2 -10.76 -4.47 -14.88
CA PHE A 2 -9.79 -3.51 -15.45
C PHE A 2 -9.40 -2.34 -14.52
N LEU A 3 -10.38 -1.66 -13.91
CA LEU A 3 -10.13 -0.51 -13.03
C LEU A 3 -9.22 -0.85 -11.84
N TYR A 4 -9.46 -2.00 -11.21
CA TYR A 4 -8.65 -2.44 -10.09
C TYR A 4 -7.25 -2.89 -10.54
N ALA A 5 -7.19 -3.64 -11.65
CA ALA A 5 -5.95 -4.18 -12.22
C ALA A 5 -4.95 -3.08 -12.63
N LEU A 6 -5.46 -1.95 -13.14
CA LEU A 6 -4.64 -0.83 -13.62
C LEU A 6 -4.43 0.26 -12.57
N SER A 7 -4.89 0.05 -11.33
CA SER A 7 -4.75 1.02 -10.27
C SER A 7 -3.29 1.07 -9.77
N PRO A 8 -2.67 2.26 -9.61
CA PRO A 8 -1.38 2.41 -8.93
C PRO A 8 -1.38 1.79 -7.53
N GLY A 9 -2.54 1.74 -6.88
CA GLY A 9 -2.74 1.07 -5.61
C GLY A 9 -2.44 -0.41 -5.69
N LEU A 10 -3.08 -1.17 -6.60
CA LEU A 10 -2.79 -2.59 -6.77
C LEU A 10 -1.33 -2.82 -7.20
N TYR A 11 -0.81 -2.00 -8.10
CA TYR A 11 0.62 -2.07 -8.47
C TYR A 11 1.52 -1.93 -7.23
N SER A 12 1.26 -0.96 -6.36
CA SER A 12 2.01 -0.76 -5.12
C SER A 12 1.87 -1.94 -4.15
N MET A 13 0.70 -2.60 -4.11
CA MET A 13 0.51 -3.82 -3.32
C MET A 13 1.38 -4.99 -3.78
N VAL A 14 1.63 -5.09 -5.09
CA VAL A 14 2.46 -6.15 -5.67
C VAL A 14 3.94 -5.90 -5.43
N VAL A 15 4.39 -4.65 -5.58
CA VAL A 15 5.83 -4.33 -5.48
C VAL A 15 6.30 -4.19 -4.03
N ASP A 16 5.45 -3.74 -3.11
CA ASP A 16 5.77 -3.61 -1.68
C ASP A 16 4.65 -4.26 -0.83
N PRO A 17 4.60 -5.61 -0.78
CA PRO A 17 3.54 -6.35 -0.10
C PRO A 17 3.65 -6.16 1.42
N LYS A 18 2.80 -5.28 1.94
CA LYS A 18 2.57 -5.08 3.37
C LYS A 18 1.35 -5.86 3.84
N ILE A 19 1.17 -5.94 5.16
CA ILE A 19 0.04 -6.67 5.77
C ILE A 19 -1.34 -6.20 5.26
N ASP A 20 -1.46 -4.94 4.85
CA ASP A 20 -2.65 -4.35 4.19
C ASP A 20 -3.08 -5.07 2.92
N VAL A 21 -2.11 -5.62 2.18
CA VAL A 21 -2.37 -6.35 0.93
C VAL A 21 -3.11 -7.64 1.23
N TYR A 22 -2.77 -8.33 2.31
CA TYR A 22 -3.43 -9.57 2.70
C TYR A 22 -4.83 -9.35 3.29
N LEU A 23 -5.08 -8.18 3.92
CA LEU A 23 -6.41 -7.83 4.40
C LEU A 23 -7.41 -7.60 3.25
N THR A 24 -6.95 -7.00 2.16
CA THR A 24 -7.82 -6.53 1.07
C THR A 24 -8.65 -7.66 0.41
N PRO A 25 -8.09 -8.86 0.11
CA PRO A 25 -8.85 -10.02 -0.34
C PRO A 25 -9.98 -10.43 0.62
N TYR A 26 -9.75 -10.40 1.93
CA TYR A 26 -10.80 -10.73 2.89
C TYR A 26 -11.95 -9.72 2.83
N LEU A 27 -11.65 -8.43 2.70
CA LEU A 27 -12.71 -7.43 2.49
C LEU A 27 -13.49 -7.68 1.19
N ILE A 28 -12.81 -8.04 0.09
CA ILE A 28 -13.48 -8.42 -1.16
C ILE A 28 -14.38 -9.64 -0.95
N LEU A 29 -13.88 -10.69 -0.29
CA LEU A 29 -14.63 -11.91 -0.02
C LEU A 29 -15.85 -11.65 0.86
N VAL A 30 -15.71 -10.85 1.93
CA VAL A 30 -16.81 -10.49 2.82
C VAL A 30 -17.95 -9.84 2.03
N HIS A 31 -17.65 -8.81 1.22
CA HIS A 31 -18.68 -8.14 0.43
C HIS A 31 -19.23 -9.05 -0.67
N THR A 32 -18.41 -9.89 -1.29
CA THR A 32 -18.84 -10.85 -2.32
C THR A 32 -19.81 -11.87 -1.72
N PHE A 33 -19.48 -12.47 -0.59
CA PHE A 33 -20.31 -13.43 0.10
C PHE A 33 -21.58 -12.81 0.68
N TYR A 34 -21.54 -11.54 1.10
CA TYR A 34 -22.75 -10.78 1.42
C TYR A 34 -23.72 -10.71 0.22
N TYR A 35 -23.23 -10.31 -0.95
CA TYR A 35 -24.07 -10.24 -2.16
C TYR A 35 -24.56 -11.60 -2.64
N LEU A 36 -23.75 -12.66 -2.52
CA LEU A 36 -24.18 -14.02 -2.82
C LEU A 36 -25.20 -14.53 -1.79
N GLY A 37 -25.06 -14.14 -0.52
CA GLY A 37 -25.99 -14.38 0.57
C GLY A 37 -27.37 -13.83 0.26
N PHE A 38 -27.40 -12.60 -0.23
CA PHE A 38 -28.61 -11.91 -0.67
C PHE A 38 -29.19 -12.48 -1.98
N LYS A 39 -28.37 -12.61 -3.02
CA LYS A 39 -28.87 -12.86 -4.40
C LYS A 39 -29.03 -14.33 -4.75
N ARG A 40 -28.35 -15.24 -4.05
CA ARG A 40 -28.32 -16.67 -4.43
C ARG A 40 -28.71 -17.59 -3.29
N ASN A 41 -27.97 -17.58 -2.18
CA ASN A 41 -28.18 -18.52 -1.09
C ASN A 41 -27.71 -17.94 0.25
N GLN A 42 -28.59 -17.88 1.24
CA GLN A 42 -28.29 -17.34 2.58
C GLN A 42 -27.12 -18.05 3.29
N ASN A 43 -26.76 -19.27 2.90
CA ASN A 43 -25.60 -19.97 3.47
C ASN A 43 -24.26 -19.29 3.15
N TYR A 44 -24.18 -18.44 2.11
CA TYR A 44 -22.99 -17.64 1.86
C TYR A 44 -22.69 -16.65 3.00
N TYR A 45 -23.65 -16.29 3.85
CA TYR A 45 -23.36 -15.49 5.04
C TYR A 45 -22.39 -16.20 5.99
N TYR A 46 -22.39 -17.54 6.08
CA TYR A 46 -21.39 -18.25 6.89
C TYR A 46 -19.95 -18.04 6.37
N LEU A 47 -19.78 -18.05 5.04
CA LEU A 47 -18.49 -17.75 4.41
C LEU A 47 -18.11 -16.27 4.57
N MET A 48 -19.11 -15.37 4.56
CA MET A 48 -18.90 -13.95 4.90
C MET A 48 -18.31 -13.80 6.30
N TYR A 49 -18.91 -14.41 7.32
CA TYR A 49 -18.40 -14.33 8.69
C TYR A 49 -17.05 -15.00 8.87
N PHE A 50 -16.84 -16.17 8.24
CA PHE A 50 -15.54 -16.84 8.29
C PHE A 50 -14.45 -15.97 7.66
N ALA A 51 -14.72 -15.32 6.52
CA ALA A 51 -13.80 -14.36 5.91
C ALA A 51 -13.54 -13.13 6.80
N MET A 52 -14.55 -12.65 7.54
CA MET A 52 -14.35 -11.59 8.55
C MET A 52 -13.36 -12.03 9.64
N GLY A 53 -13.49 -13.26 10.14
CA GLY A 53 -12.58 -13.82 11.15
C GLY A 53 -11.15 -14.03 10.64
N LEU A 54 -10.99 -14.52 9.40
CA LEU A 54 -9.68 -14.62 8.75
C LEU A 54 -9.04 -13.25 8.50
N GLY A 55 -9.84 -12.25 8.15
CA GLY A 55 -9.39 -10.86 8.08
C GLY A 55 -8.96 -10.33 9.46
N PHE A 56 -9.64 -10.72 10.54
CA PHE A 56 -9.26 -10.35 11.90
C PHE A 56 -7.86 -10.84 12.24
N ILE A 57 -7.56 -12.13 12.07
CA ILE A 57 -6.23 -12.64 12.40
C ILE A 57 -5.13 -11.99 11.53
N THR A 58 -5.49 -11.53 10.33
CA THR A 58 -4.56 -10.85 9.43
C THR A 58 -4.24 -9.43 9.89
N LYS A 59 -5.24 -8.60 10.23
CA LYS A 59 -5.01 -7.19 10.55
C LYS A 59 -5.92 -6.60 11.63
N GLY A 60 -6.33 -7.43 12.57
CA GLY A 60 -7.18 -7.05 13.68
C GLY A 60 -8.61 -6.70 13.28
N PRO A 61 -9.38 -6.08 14.18
CA PRO A 61 -10.83 -5.94 14.07
C PRO A 61 -11.30 -5.07 12.90
N ILE A 62 -10.40 -4.34 12.23
CA ILE A 62 -10.75 -3.50 11.08
C ILE A 62 -11.42 -4.30 9.95
N ALA A 63 -11.05 -5.59 9.81
CA ALA A 63 -11.66 -6.52 8.88
C ALA A 63 -13.15 -6.77 9.14
N MET A 64 -13.60 -6.54 10.37
CA MET A 64 -15.01 -6.64 10.78
C MET A 64 -15.67 -5.27 10.80
N VAL A 65 -14.96 -4.24 11.25
CA VAL A 65 -15.47 -2.86 11.34
C VAL A 65 -15.89 -2.32 9.97
N ILE A 66 -15.08 -2.52 8.92
CA ILE A 66 -15.39 -2.02 7.57
C ILE A 66 -16.69 -2.65 7.03
N PRO A 67 -16.86 -3.99 7.03
CA PRO A 67 -18.13 -4.62 6.69
C PRO A 67 -19.29 -4.17 7.57
N SER A 68 -19.09 -4.06 8.89
CA SER A 68 -20.17 -3.63 9.80
C SER A 68 -20.66 -2.21 9.49
N ILE A 69 -19.77 -1.28 9.15
CA ILE A 69 -20.15 0.09 8.79
C ILE A 69 -20.82 0.13 7.41
N SER A 70 -20.33 -0.64 6.45
CA SER A 70 -20.87 -0.64 5.09
C SER A 70 -22.20 -1.39 4.99
N ILE A 71 -22.24 -2.66 5.39
CA ILE A 71 -23.43 -3.52 5.35
C ILE A 71 -24.43 -3.10 6.43
N GLY A 72 -23.96 -2.95 7.68
CA GLY A 72 -24.82 -2.55 8.80
C GLY A 72 -25.35 -1.13 8.62
N GLY A 73 -24.51 -0.21 8.12
CA GLY A 73 -24.94 1.14 7.76
C GLY A 73 -26.05 1.14 6.71
N ASP A 74 -25.92 0.34 5.65
CA ASP A 74 -26.94 0.23 4.59
C ASP A 74 -28.26 -0.33 5.15
N ILE A 75 -28.19 -1.40 5.93
CA ILE A 75 -29.36 -2.01 6.57
C ILE A 75 -30.07 -1.01 7.49
N LEU A 76 -29.33 -0.28 8.32
CA LEU A 76 -29.87 0.74 9.21
C LEU A 76 -30.49 1.91 8.43
N PHE A 77 -29.79 2.38 7.39
CA PHE A 77 -30.24 3.48 6.55
C PHE A 77 -31.53 3.14 5.81
N ARG A 78 -31.63 1.94 5.26
CA ARG A 78 -32.83 1.44 4.54
C ARG A 78 -33.87 0.84 5.47
N ARG A 79 -33.57 0.62 6.76
CA ARG A 79 -34.43 -0.10 7.71
C ARG A 79 -34.81 -1.50 7.21
N ASP A 80 -33.87 -2.18 6.53
CA ASP A 80 -34.06 -3.51 5.95
C ASP A 80 -33.88 -4.60 7.02
N TRP A 81 -34.78 -4.64 8.01
CA TRP A 81 -34.68 -5.58 9.14
C TRP A 81 -34.81 -7.04 8.71
N ARG A 82 -35.49 -7.30 7.59
CA ARG A 82 -35.57 -8.63 7.00
C ARG A 82 -34.18 -9.12 6.59
N ARG A 83 -33.39 -8.29 5.89
CA ARG A 83 -31.99 -8.60 5.55
C ARG A 83 -31.18 -8.97 6.80
N LEU A 84 -31.35 -8.22 7.89
CA LEU A 84 -30.63 -8.46 9.14
C LEU A 84 -30.95 -9.85 9.73
N LEU A 85 -32.21 -10.28 9.68
CA LEU A 85 -32.62 -11.62 10.12
C LEU A 85 -32.07 -12.72 9.22
N GLU A 86 -32.11 -12.52 7.89
CA GLU A 86 -31.58 -13.47 6.90
C GLU A 86 -30.07 -13.70 7.04
N MET A 87 -29.34 -12.72 7.60
CA MET A 87 -27.89 -12.79 7.80
C MET A 87 -27.45 -13.78 8.89
N LYS A 88 -28.38 -14.42 9.64
CA LYS A 88 -28.06 -15.45 10.64
C LYS A 88 -26.99 -14.98 11.64
N LEU A 89 -27.20 -13.80 12.24
CA LEU A 89 -26.20 -13.09 13.06
C LEU A 89 -25.57 -13.97 14.15
N PHE A 90 -26.37 -14.72 14.92
CA PHE A 90 -25.86 -15.51 16.05
C PHE A 90 -24.81 -16.55 15.63
N PRO A 91 -25.13 -17.55 14.79
CA PRO A 91 -24.13 -18.52 14.35
C PRO A 91 -23.03 -17.86 13.49
N GLY A 92 -23.34 -16.75 12.84
CA GLY A 92 -22.38 -15.96 12.09
C GLY A 92 -21.29 -15.34 12.94
N VAL A 93 -21.65 -14.64 14.01
CA VAL A 93 -20.71 -13.99 14.92
C VAL A 93 -19.79 -15.02 15.57
N LEU A 94 -20.29 -16.20 15.92
CA LEU A 94 -19.46 -17.31 16.42
C LEU A 94 -18.39 -17.72 15.39
N LEU A 95 -18.76 -17.84 14.11
CA LEU A 95 -17.79 -18.14 13.04
C LEU A 95 -16.78 -17.02 12.81
N ALA A 96 -17.17 -15.74 12.96
CA ALA A 96 -16.25 -14.62 12.83
C ALA A 96 -15.24 -14.54 13.98
N ILE A 97 -15.65 -14.91 15.20
CA ILE A 97 -14.79 -14.90 16.39
C ILE A 97 -13.89 -16.15 16.45
N LEU A 98 -14.29 -17.25 15.83
CA LEU A 98 -13.56 -18.52 15.90
C LEU A 98 -12.08 -18.41 15.48
N PRO A 99 -11.70 -17.82 14.33
CA PRO A 99 -10.29 -17.68 13.96
C PRO A 99 -9.43 -16.88 14.97
N PRO A 100 -9.80 -15.66 15.41
CA PRO A 100 -9.01 -14.94 16.41
C PRO A 100 -8.98 -15.64 17.78
N LEU A 101 -10.04 -16.37 18.15
CA LEU A 101 -10.03 -17.21 19.35
C LEU A 101 -9.00 -18.34 19.25
N LEU A 102 -9.00 -19.08 18.14
CA LEU A 102 -8.02 -20.16 17.90
C LEU A 102 -6.58 -19.64 17.87
N TRP A 103 -6.35 -18.47 17.28
CA TRP A 103 -5.02 -17.83 17.29
C TRP A 103 -4.57 -17.36 18.67
N SER A 104 -5.52 -17.08 19.57
CA SER A 104 -5.19 -16.68 20.94
C SER A 104 -4.62 -17.83 21.77
N ILE A 105 -4.85 -19.10 21.39
CA ILE A 105 -4.34 -20.28 22.09
C ILE A 105 -2.80 -20.34 22.05
N PRO A 106 -2.12 -20.38 20.89
CA PRO A 106 -0.65 -20.40 20.86
C PRO A 106 -0.04 -19.14 21.48
N LEU A 107 -0.66 -17.98 21.32
CA LEU A 107 -0.21 -16.74 21.97
C LEU A 107 -0.24 -16.86 23.50
N TYR A 108 -1.26 -17.52 24.05
CA TYR A 108 -1.33 -17.78 25.48
C TYR A 108 -0.25 -18.78 25.93
N LEU A 109 -0.01 -19.84 25.16
CA LEU A 109 1.01 -20.84 25.50
C LEU A 109 2.41 -20.23 25.53
N GLU A 110 2.74 -19.31 24.62
CA GLU A 110 4.07 -18.70 24.52
C GLU A 110 4.23 -17.47 25.43
N PHE A 111 3.21 -16.62 25.54
CA PHE A 111 3.30 -15.32 26.20
C PHE A 111 2.31 -15.13 27.36
N GLN A 112 1.66 -16.21 27.82
CA GLN A 112 0.65 -16.17 28.87
C GLN A 112 -0.49 -15.19 28.53
N THR A 113 -1.13 -14.61 29.54
CA THR A 113 -2.23 -13.64 29.35
C THR A 113 -1.83 -12.41 28.53
N TYR A 114 -0.54 -12.05 28.49
CA TYR A 114 -0.06 -10.93 27.71
C TYR A 114 -0.20 -11.15 26.20
N GLY A 115 -0.01 -12.37 25.68
CA GLY A 115 -0.10 -12.66 24.25
C GLY A 115 -1.48 -12.31 23.66
N PRO A 116 -2.57 -12.94 24.13
CA PRO A 116 -3.93 -12.63 23.69
C PRO A 116 -4.32 -11.17 23.97
N TYR A 117 -3.97 -10.62 25.13
CA TYR A 117 -4.24 -9.21 25.46
C TYR A 117 -3.56 -8.25 24.47
N PHE A 118 -2.30 -8.52 24.14
CA PHE A 118 -1.54 -7.72 23.19
C PHE A 118 -2.15 -7.78 21.78
N PHE A 119 -2.55 -8.97 21.33
CA PHE A 119 -3.16 -9.17 20.02
C PHE A 119 -4.56 -8.53 19.92
N LEU A 120 -5.47 -8.86 20.84
CA LEU A 120 -6.88 -8.44 20.80
C LEU A 120 -7.08 -6.97 21.17
N TRP A 121 -6.25 -6.43 22.07
CA TRP A 121 -6.41 -5.07 22.58
C TRP A 121 -5.31 -4.11 22.15
N ILE A 122 -4.06 -4.36 22.54
CA ILE A 122 -2.99 -3.37 22.37
C ILE A 122 -2.73 -3.09 20.88
N GLN A 123 -2.57 -4.13 20.05
CA GLN A 123 -2.33 -3.95 18.61
C GLN A 123 -3.57 -3.46 17.87
N SER A 124 -4.73 -3.96 18.27
CA SER A 124 -6.01 -3.71 17.60
C SER A 124 -6.56 -2.29 17.87
N PHE A 125 -6.42 -1.79 19.09
CA PHE A 125 -7.00 -0.51 19.52
C PHE A 125 -5.97 0.52 19.99
N GLY A 126 -4.75 0.12 20.35
CA GLY A 126 -3.71 1.04 20.84
C GLY A 126 -3.33 2.13 19.82
N ARG A 127 -3.55 1.91 18.52
CA ARG A 127 -3.35 2.93 17.48
C ARG A 127 -4.39 4.04 17.48
N PHE A 128 -5.56 3.81 18.07
CA PHE A 128 -6.64 4.81 18.17
C PHE A 128 -6.57 5.60 19.48
N TYR A 129 -6.08 4.99 20.57
CA TYR A 129 -6.20 5.54 21.93
C TYR A 129 -4.90 6.11 22.55
N VAL A 130 -3.71 5.93 21.96
CA VAL A 130 -2.43 6.23 22.65
C VAL A 130 -1.70 7.48 22.14
N LYS A 131 -1.15 8.26 23.09
CA LYS A 131 -0.18 9.39 22.97
C LYS A 131 1.08 9.12 22.09
N MET A 132 1.32 7.88 21.66
CA MET A 132 2.55 7.45 20.97
C MET A 132 2.62 7.88 19.50
N TYR A 133 1.48 8.20 18.88
CA TYR A 133 1.39 8.46 17.44
C TYR A 133 0.75 9.81 17.17
N ASN A 134 1.41 10.89 17.61
CA ASN A 134 0.93 12.25 17.35
C ASN A 134 1.46 12.75 16.01
N GLN A 135 0.85 12.28 14.90
CA GLN A 135 1.11 12.85 13.57
C GLN A 135 0.26 14.11 13.37
N LYS A 136 0.75 15.06 12.56
CA LYS A 136 -0.04 16.24 12.18
C LYS A 136 -1.32 15.78 11.49
N PHE A 137 -2.45 16.20 12.03
CA PHE A 137 -3.76 15.93 11.44
C PHE A 137 -3.86 16.57 10.05
N ASN A 138 -4.10 15.75 9.03
CA ASN A 138 -4.38 16.21 7.68
C ASN A 138 -5.67 15.53 7.17
N PRO A 139 -6.81 16.24 7.12
CA PRO A 139 -8.08 15.64 6.72
C PRO A 139 -8.11 15.23 5.24
N LEU A 140 -7.24 15.81 4.40
CA LEU A 140 -7.15 15.49 2.97
C LEU A 140 -6.19 14.34 2.67
N PHE A 141 -5.47 13.83 3.68
CA PHE A 141 -4.44 12.81 3.50
C PHE A 141 -4.95 11.58 2.73
N PHE A 142 -6.06 10.99 3.16
CA PHE A 142 -6.58 9.79 2.51
C PHE A 142 -7.21 10.10 1.16
N TYR A 143 -7.77 11.28 0.95
CA TYR A 143 -8.30 11.69 -0.35
C TYR A 143 -7.19 11.85 -1.39
N SER A 144 -6.08 12.50 -1.05
CA SER A 144 -4.92 12.62 -1.94
C SER A 144 -4.29 11.27 -2.25
N ASN A 145 -4.09 10.43 -1.22
CA ASN A 145 -3.53 9.10 -1.40
C ASN A 145 -4.46 8.19 -2.22
N PHE A 146 -5.78 8.21 -1.95
CA PHE A 146 -6.78 7.50 -2.74
C PHE A 146 -6.79 7.95 -4.19
N SER A 147 -6.70 9.26 -4.44
CA SER A 147 -6.67 9.82 -5.80
C SER A 147 -5.52 9.25 -6.61
N TRP A 148 -4.33 9.21 -6.00
CA TRP A 148 -3.17 8.55 -6.61
C TRP A 148 -3.38 7.05 -6.77
N ALA A 149 -3.84 6.36 -5.72
CA ALA A 149 -3.95 4.90 -5.76
C ALA A 149 -5.03 4.38 -6.71
N PHE A 150 -6.11 5.13 -6.93
CA PHE A 150 -7.11 4.83 -7.95
C PHE A 150 -6.64 5.24 -9.35
N GLY A 151 -5.77 6.27 -9.42
CA GLY A 151 -4.87 6.52 -10.54
C GLY A 151 -5.56 6.85 -11.84
N VAL A 152 -5.36 6.03 -12.87
CA VAL A 152 -5.69 6.38 -14.28
C VAL A 152 -7.20 6.59 -14.49
N PHE A 153 -8.05 6.18 -13.54
CA PHE A 153 -9.49 6.41 -13.59
C PHE A 153 -9.99 7.53 -12.65
N ILE A 154 -9.08 8.24 -11.96
CA ILE A 154 -9.49 9.22 -10.93
C ILE A 154 -10.27 10.41 -11.49
N LEU A 155 -9.88 10.95 -12.66
CA LEU A 155 -10.57 12.11 -13.24
C LEU A 155 -12.01 11.77 -13.68
N PRO A 156 -12.26 10.67 -14.45
CA PRO A 156 -13.64 10.21 -14.69
C PRO A 156 -14.44 9.95 -13.41
N PHE A 157 -13.79 9.43 -12.37
CA PHE A 157 -14.44 9.17 -11.08
C PHE A 157 -14.86 10.47 -10.38
N PHE A 158 -14.01 11.50 -10.38
CA PHE A 158 -14.37 12.82 -9.87
C PHE A 158 -15.46 13.48 -10.70
N GLY A 159 -15.42 13.36 -12.03
CA GLY A 159 -16.50 13.81 -12.91
C GLY A 159 -17.84 13.17 -12.54
N PHE A 160 -17.84 11.86 -12.26
CA PHE A 160 -19.02 11.14 -11.77
C PHE A 160 -19.49 11.62 -10.38
N VAL A 161 -18.59 11.74 -9.40
CA VAL A 161 -18.97 12.21 -8.06
C VAL A 161 -19.54 13.63 -8.13
N PHE A 162 -18.92 14.52 -8.91
CA PHE A 162 -19.39 15.87 -9.14
C PHE A 162 -20.78 15.90 -9.79
N ASP A 163 -21.01 15.10 -10.84
CA ASP A 163 -22.32 14.96 -11.47
C ASP A 163 -23.40 14.50 -10.48
N ARG A 164 -23.10 13.50 -9.64
CA ARG A 164 -24.03 13.01 -8.62
C ARG A 164 -24.34 14.08 -7.58
N ILE A 165 -23.34 14.85 -7.14
CA ILE A 165 -23.54 15.97 -6.22
C ILE A 165 -24.40 17.06 -6.87
N VAL A 166 -24.09 17.48 -8.10
CA VAL A 166 -24.85 18.52 -8.80
C VAL A 166 -26.29 18.09 -9.07
N THR A 167 -26.49 16.85 -9.49
CA THR A 167 -27.83 16.29 -9.72
C THR A 167 -28.62 16.25 -8.42
N PHE A 168 -28.01 15.79 -7.33
CA PHE A 168 -28.61 15.79 -6.00
C PHE A 168 -28.99 17.20 -5.53
N LEU A 169 -28.10 18.19 -5.68
CA LEU A 169 -28.36 19.58 -5.29
C LEU A 169 -29.42 20.26 -6.16
N LYS A 170 -29.56 19.87 -7.43
CA LYS A 170 -30.57 20.42 -8.35
C LYS A 170 -31.95 19.79 -8.17
N GLN A 171 -32.00 18.49 -7.83
CA GLN A 171 -33.25 17.73 -7.71
C GLN A 171 -33.89 17.87 -6.32
N ASP A 172 -33.09 18.01 -5.26
CA ASP A 172 -33.60 18.03 -3.88
C ASP A 172 -33.21 19.35 -3.18
N LYS A 173 -34.21 20.17 -2.80
CA LYS A 173 -33.96 21.24 -1.82
C LYS A 173 -33.65 20.53 -0.50
N GLY A 174 -32.46 20.67 0.10
CA GLY A 174 -31.96 19.83 1.21
C GLY A 174 -32.91 19.48 2.39
N LYS A 175 -34.03 20.20 2.58
CA LYS A 175 -35.14 19.81 3.46
C LYS A 175 -35.87 18.52 3.00
N GLU A 176 -35.99 18.28 1.70
CA GLU A 176 -36.65 17.11 1.11
C GLU A 176 -35.84 15.82 1.32
N VAL A 177 -34.50 15.91 1.33
CA VAL A 177 -33.61 14.77 1.59
C VAL A 177 -33.90 14.18 2.97
N PHE A 178 -33.91 15.02 4.01
CA PHE A 178 -34.18 14.57 5.38
C PHE A 178 -35.59 13.96 5.48
N GLN A 179 -36.58 14.56 4.83
CA GLN A 179 -37.92 14.00 4.78
C GLN A 179 -37.99 12.67 4.01
N ASN A 180 -37.24 12.53 2.92
CA ASN A 180 -37.18 11.30 2.12
C ASN A 180 -36.49 10.16 2.88
N ILE A 181 -35.45 10.47 3.68
CA ILE A 181 -34.83 9.53 4.63
C ILE A 181 -35.85 9.12 5.71
N LEU A 182 -36.53 10.07 6.33
CA LEU A 182 -37.55 9.78 7.35
C LEU A 182 -38.67 8.90 6.81
N LYS A 183 -39.15 9.20 5.59
CA LYS A 183 -40.17 8.45 4.84
C LYS A 183 -39.64 7.15 4.21
N ASN A 184 -38.36 6.82 4.38
CA ASN A 184 -37.69 5.63 3.85
C ASN A 184 -37.87 5.43 2.32
N LYS A 185 -37.86 6.50 1.53
CA LYS A 185 -38.03 6.40 0.06
C LYS A 185 -36.85 5.68 -0.64
N TYR A 186 -35.74 5.51 0.05
CA TYR A 186 -34.53 4.87 -0.47
C TYR A 186 -34.44 3.36 -0.18
N PHE A 187 -35.52 2.73 0.32
CA PHE A 187 -35.55 1.32 0.71
C PHE A 187 -35.07 0.35 -0.40
N ASN A 188 -35.37 0.66 -1.67
CA ASN A 188 -35.03 -0.18 -2.82
C ASN A 188 -33.62 0.06 -3.40
N LEU A 189 -32.86 0.99 -2.84
CA LEU A 189 -31.50 1.27 -3.28
C LEU A 189 -30.50 0.38 -2.54
N ASP A 190 -29.23 0.45 -2.94
CA ASP A 190 -28.13 -0.27 -2.33
C ASP A 190 -26.99 0.71 -2.06
N PHE A 191 -26.66 0.90 -0.78
CA PHE A 191 -25.62 1.82 -0.34
C PHE A 191 -24.38 1.10 0.16
N VAL A 192 -24.31 -0.24 0.15
CA VAL A 192 -23.22 -0.99 0.79
C VAL A 192 -21.86 -0.60 0.22
N ILE A 193 -21.69 -0.59 -1.11
CA ILE A 193 -20.41 -0.21 -1.73
C ILE A 193 -20.11 1.29 -1.53
N GLY A 194 -21.15 2.13 -1.58
CA GLY A 194 -21.03 3.56 -1.31
C GLY A 194 -20.53 3.82 0.11
N PHE A 195 -21.09 3.15 1.10
CA PHE A 195 -20.68 3.25 2.49
C PHE A 195 -19.31 2.62 2.72
N TRP A 196 -18.98 1.50 2.07
CA TRP A 196 -17.63 0.94 2.10
C TRP A 196 -16.59 1.94 1.58
N LEU A 197 -16.88 2.70 0.52
CA LEU A 197 -15.94 3.72 0.05
C LEU A 197 -15.97 4.98 0.91
N PHE A 198 -17.11 5.65 0.97
CA PHE A 198 -17.25 7.01 1.50
C PHE A 198 -17.21 7.07 3.02
N LEU A 199 -17.95 6.20 3.73
CA LEU A 199 -17.91 6.20 5.20
C LEU A 199 -16.54 5.74 5.70
N PHE A 200 -15.91 4.78 5.03
CA PHE A 200 -14.55 4.38 5.37
C PHE A 200 -13.56 5.54 5.19
N LEU A 201 -13.52 6.18 4.01
CA LEU A 201 -12.60 7.30 3.75
C LEU A 201 -12.85 8.46 4.72
N PHE A 202 -14.12 8.75 5.01
CA PHE A 202 -14.51 9.76 5.98
C PHE A 202 -14.00 9.42 7.39
N LEU A 203 -14.34 8.23 7.91
CA LEU A 203 -14.01 7.84 9.28
C LEU A 203 -12.50 7.69 9.50
N ILE A 204 -11.80 7.08 8.55
CA ILE A 204 -10.35 6.90 8.69
C ILE A 204 -9.58 8.23 8.62
N SER A 205 -10.17 9.25 7.99
CA SER A 205 -9.59 10.61 7.99
C SER A 205 -9.51 11.24 9.37
N PHE A 206 -10.31 10.77 10.34
CA PHE A 206 -10.20 11.16 11.76
C PHE A 206 -9.16 10.35 12.55
N SER A 207 -8.50 9.37 11.94
CA SER A 207 -7.42 8.62 12.59
C SER A 207 -6.24 9.53 12.90
N ARG A 208 -5.72 9.45 14.14
CA ARG A 208 -4.50 10.15 14.56
C ARG A 208 -3.22 9.57 13.96
N TYR A 209 -3.30 8.34 13.43
CA TYR A 209 -2.19 7.68 12.75
C TYR A 209 -2.56 7.37 11.31
N GLN A 210 -1.99 8.13 10.39
CA GLN A 210 -2.33 8.09 8.96
C GLN A 210 -1.25 7.33 8.20
N LEU A 211 -1.59 6.13 7.71
CA LEU A 211 -0.72 5.34 6.86
C LEU A 211 -1.31 5.29 5.44
N PRO A 212 -0.52 5.60 4.40
CA PRO A 212 -1.03 5.71 3.03
C PRO A 212 -1.65 4.39 2.56
N GLN A 213 -1.09 3.24 2.96
CA GLN A 213 -1.58 1.93 2.56
C GLN A 213 -2.97 1.54 3.07
N TYR A 214 -3.58 2.31 3.99
CA TYR A 214 -4.96 2.02 4.41
C TYR A 214 -5.99 2.27 3.30
N ILE A 215 -5.65 3.10 2.30
CA ILE A 215 -6.51 3.30 1.12
C ILE A 215 -6.77 2.00 0.35
N TYR A 216 -5.86 1.02 0.44
CA TYR A 216 -5.96 -0.26 -0.25
C TYR A 216 -7.28 -0.98 0.07
N TRP A 217 -7.78 -0.80 1.27
CA TRP A 217 -8.98 -1.46 1.78
C TRP A 217 -10.28 -0.99 1.09
N CYS A 218 -10.28 0.19 0.46
CA CYS A 218 -11.45 0.75 -0.22
C CYS A 218 -11.31 0.81 -1.75
N LEU A 219 -10.12 0.49 -2.30
CA LEU A 219 -9.91 0.43 -3.74
C LEU A 219 -10.85 -0.55 -4.46
N PRO A 220 -11.17 -1.74 -3.92
CA PRO A 220 -12.13 -2.63 -4.57
C PRO A 220 -13.53 -2.01 -4.64
N ALA A 221 -13.98 -1.30 -3.59
CA ALA A 221 -15.24 -0.58 -3.58
C ALA A 221 -15.29 0.49 -4.69
N ALA A 222 -14.23 1.30 -4.77
CA ALA A 222 -14.09 2.30 -5.81
C ALA A 222 -14.08 1.69 -7.22
N ALA A 223 -13.46 0.53 -7.41
CA ALA A 223 -13.46 -0.17 -8.69
C ALA A 223 -14.86 -0.69 -9.08
N VAL A 224 -15.68 -1.10 -8.12
CA VAL A 224 -17.08 -1.50 -8.37
C VAL A 224 -17.92 -0.28 -8.77
N ILE A 225 -17.86 0.82 -8.01
CA ILE A 225 -18.57 2.07 -8.37
C ILE A 225 -18.09 2.58 -9.73
N GLY A 226 -16.77 2.66 -9.92
CA GLY A 226 -16.15 3.12 -11.14
C GLY A 226 -16.52 2.25 -12.34
N SER A 227 -16.80 0.95 -12.16
CA SER A 227 -17.19 0.09 -13.28
C SER A 227 -18.52 0.50 -13.90
N GLY A 228 -19.47 1.03 -13.12
CA GLY A 228 -20.72 1.58 -13.66
C GLY A 228 -20.48 2.84 -14.51
N VAL A 229 -19.51 3.67 -14.11
CA VAL A 229 -19.08 4.85 -14.89
C VAL A 229 -18.40 4.43 -16.18
N LEU A 230 -17.48 3.45 -16.09
CA LEU A 230 -16.83 2.92 -17.28
C LEU A 230 -17.85 2.31 -18.24
N GLU A 231 -18.79 1.51 -17.72
CA GLU A 231 -19.87 0.92 -18.52
C GLU A 231 -20.72 1.99 -19.23
N SER A 232 -21.11 3.07 -18.54
CA SER A 232 -21.90 4.14 -19.18
C SER A 232 -21.12 4.85 -20.30
N ILE A 233 -19.82 5.07 -20.13
CA ILE A 233 -18.94 5.60 -21.18
C ILE A 233 -18.93 4.64 -22.38
N LEU A 234 -18.66 3.34 -22.15
CA LEU A 234 -18.55 2.36 -23.24
C LEU A 234 -19.87 2.17 -23.99
N LEU A 235 -21.02 2.16 -23.28
CA LEU A 235 -22.34 2.07 -23.90
C LEU A 235 -22.66 3.31 -24.76
N SER A 236 -22.26 4.51 -24.31
CA SER A 236 -22.48 5.75 -25.07
C SER A 236 -21.72 5.81 -26.41
N LEU A 237 -20.68 4.97 -26.56
CA LEU A 237 -19.95 4.80 -27.82
C LEU A 237 -20.66 3.86 -28.80
N LYS A 238 -21.50 2.95 -28.30
CA LYS A 238 -22.23 1.97 -29.10
C LYS A 238 -23.54 2.56 -29.66
N ASP A 239 -24.22 3.39 -28.88
CA ASP A 239 -25.51 3.99 -29.26
C ASP A 239 -25.47 5.52 -29.18
N GLN A 240 -25.71 6.18 -30.33
CA GLN A 240 -25.71 7.64 -30.41
C GLN A 240 -26.88 8.29 -29.67
N LYS A 241 -27.99 7.58 -29.44
CA LYS A 241 -29.14 8.10 -28.68
C LYS A 241 -28.83 8.25 -27.18
N ASN A 242 -27.78 7.59 -26.68
CA ASN A 242 -27.38 7.58 -25.28
C ASN A 242 -26.20 8.54 -24.96
N LYS A 243 -25.90 9.48 -25.87
CA LYS A 243 -24.82 10.46 -25.72
C LYS A 243 -25.21 11.60 -24.76
N SER A 244 -25.14 11.32 -23.46
CA SER A 244 -25.10 12.38 -22.45
C SER A 244 -23.81 13.19 -22.58
N TRP A 245 -23.89 14.52 -22.40
CA TRP A 245 -22.72 15.41 -22.32
C TRP A 245 -21.72 14.91 -21.25
N PHE A 246 -22.21 14.35 -20.15
CA PHE A 246 -21.38 13.77 -19.09
C PHE A 246 -20.55 12.57 -19.54
N ASN A 247 -21.11 11.69 -20.37
CA ASN A 247 -20.36 10.54 -20.89
C ASN A 247 -19.25 11.02 -21.84
N LYS A 248 -19.50 12.06 -22.64
CA LYS A 248 -18.47 12.69 -23.49
C LYS A 248 -17.37 13.34 -22.65
N LEU A 249 -17.74 14.07 -21.59
CA LEU A 249 -16.78 14.66 -20.66
C LEU A 249 -15.90 13.58 -20.02
N ASN A 250 -16.50 12.53 -19.45
CA ASN A 250 -15.78 11.44 -18.80
C ASN A 250 -14.90 10.64 -19.79
N GLN A 251 -15.33 10.47 -21.04
CA GLN A 251 -14.48 9.93 -22.10
C GLN A 251 -13.25 10.82 -22.34
N GLY A 252 -13.43 12.14 -22.43
CA GLY A 252 -12.33 13.09 -22.55
C GLY A 252 -11.38 13.03 -21.36
N LEU A 253 -11.90 13.00 -20.14
CA LEU A 253 -11.10 12.85 -18.91
C LEU A 253 -10.31 11.55 -18.88
N LEU A 254 -10.88 10.45 -19.38
CA LEU A 254 -10.18 9.16 -19.51
C LEU A 254 -9.01 9.21 -20.49
N LEU A 255 -9.16 9.94 -21.60
CA LEU A 255 -8.07 10.16 -22.56
C LEU A 255 -7.00 11.09 -21.98
N VAL A 256 -7.40 12.13 -21.25
CA VAL A 256 -6.46 13.02 -20.56
C VAL A 256 -5.60 12.25 -19.58
N THR A 257 -6.19 11.37 -18.75
CA THR A 257 -5.38 10.55 -17.84
C THR A 257 -4.44 9.61 -18.60
N ALA A 258 -4.87 8.99 -19.70
CA ALA A 258 -3.99 8.17 -20.54
C ALA A 258 -2.78 8.97 -21.08
N VAL A 259 -3.03 10.19 -21.57
CA VAL A 259 -1.97 11.08 -22.08
C VAL A 259 -1.00 11.50 -20.97
N VAL A 260 -1.49 11.80 -19.76
CA VAL A 260 -0.62 12.14 -18.61
C VAL A 260 0.35 11.01 -18.28
N PHE A 261 -0.10 9.75 -18.31
CA PHE A 261 0.77 8.59 -18.09
C PHE A 261 1.80 8.41 -19.21
N LEU A 262 1.43 8.67 -20.47
CA LEU A 262 2.37 8.65 -21.60
C LEU A 262 3.42 9.77 -21.52
N ILE A 263 3.01 10.99 -21.14
CA ILE A 263 3.95 12.09 -20.90
C ILE A 263 4.93 11.70 -19.79
N ALA A 264 4.44 11.08 -18.71
CA ALA A 264 5.30 10.63 -17.61
C ALA A 264 6.35 9.62 -18.09
N VAL A 265 6.00 8.69 -18.99
CA VAL A 265 6.96 7.77 -19.62
C VAL A 265 8.10 8.56 -20.28
N LEU A 266 7.78 9.55 -21.11
CA LEU A 266 8.78 10.36 -21.83
C LEU A 266 9.64 11.23 -20.91
N VAL A 267 9.08 11.72 -19.81
CA VAL A 267 9.75 12.63 -18.87
C VAL A 267 10.70 11.90 -17.90
N ILE A 268 10.41 10.65 -17.53
CA ILE A 268 11.22 9.87 -16.56
C ILE A 268 12.71 9.80 -16.95
N PRO A 269 13.09 9.46 -18.20
CA PRO A 269 14.48 9.47 -18.66
C PRO A 269 15.18 10.81 -18.53
N TRP A 270 14.45 11.91 -18.69
CA TRP A 270 15.06 13.24 -18.66
C TRP A 270 15.30 13.69 -17.21
N ILE A 271 14.31 13.51 -16.33
CA ILE A 271 14.36 14.06 -14.97
C ILE A 271 14.99 13.09 -13.97
N SER A 272 14.75 11.78 -14.10
CA SER A 272 14.91 10.83 -12.98
C SER A 272 15.91 9.71 -13.23
N VAL A 273 15.82 8.93 -14.32
CA VAL A 273 16.71 7.75 -14.49
C VAL A 273 17.55 7.86 -15.74
N GLU A 274 18.85 7.62 -15.64
CA GLU A 274 19.72 7.54 -16.81
C GLU A 274 19.43 6.24 -17.54
N VAL A 275 19.21 6.36 -18.84
CA VAL A 275 18.79 5.25 -19.67
C VAL A 275 19.59 5.26 -20.96
N GLY A 276 19.97 4.08 -21.44
CA GLY A 276 20.58 3.91 -22.76
C GLY A 276 19.52 3.76 -23.86
N TRP A 277 19.98 3.55 -25.10
CA TRP A 277 19.12 3.31 -26.27
C TRP A 277 18.14 2.14 -26.11
N SER A 278 18.48 1.15 -25.28
CA SER A 278 17.61 -0.01 -24.97
C SER A 278 16.27 0.39 -24.34
N TYR A 279 16.19 1.59 -23.74
CA TYR A 279 14.94 2.15 -23.24
C TYR A 279 13.84 2.21 -24.29
N LEU A 280 14.19 2.53 -25.55
CA LEU A 280 13.22 2.70 -26.63
C LEU A 280 12.57 1.38 -27.07
N ILE A 281 13.19 0.24 -26.78
CA ILE A 281 12.67 -1.08 -27.18
C ILE A 281 11.28 -1.33 -26.60
N LEU A 282 11.08 -1.02 -25.31
CA LEU A 282 9.82 -1.30 -24.64
C LEU A 282 8.68 -0.38 -25.11
N PRO A 283 8.82 0.96 -25.18
CA PRO A 283 7.81 1.81 -25.79
C PRO A 283 7.49 1.45 -27.24
N LEU A 284 8.49 1.10 -28.06
CA LEU A 284 8.27 0.70 -29.46
C LEU A 284 7.53 -0.63 -29.57
N ALA A 285 7.85 -1.61 -28.72
CA ALA A 285 7.11 -2.87 -28.65
C ALA A 285 5.65 -2.65 -28.23
N TYR A 286 5.43 -1.84 -27.18
CA TYR A 286 4.08 -1.45 -26.75
C TYR A 286 3.34 -0.69 -27.85
N LEU A 287 4.01 0.19 -28.59
CA LEU A 287 3.43 0.92 -29.72
C LEU A 287 3.01 -0.02 -30.84
N GLY A 288 3.85 -1.01 -31.20
CA GLY A 288 3.52 -2.01 -32.22
C GLY A 288 2.27 -2.81 -31.87
N VAL A 289 2.19 -3.32 -30.63
CA VAL A 289 1.01 -4.04 -30.13
C VAL A 289 -0.20 -3.11 -30.03
N PHE A 290 -0.02 -1.86 -29.58
CA PHE A 290 -1.07 -0.86 -29.51
C PHE A 290 -1.67 -0.59 -30.89
N LEU A 291 -0.83 -0.33 -31.91
CA LEU A 291 -1.28 -0.08 -33.28
C LEU A 291 -2.02 -1.30 -33.85
N TRP A 292 -1.49 -2.51 -33.63
CA TRP A 292 -2.14 -3.75 -34.05
C TRP A 292 -3.54 -3.90 -33.44
N VAL A 293 -3.67 -3.70 -32.12
CA VAL A 293 -4.99 -3.73 -31.45
C VAL A 293 -5.88 -2.60 -31.95
N PHE A 294 -5.34 -1.39 -32.11
CA PHE A 294 -6.07 -0.20 -32.51
C PHE A 294 -6.72 -0.35 -33.89
N PHE A 295 -5.98 -0.85 -34.88
CA PHE A 295 -6.49 -1.04 -36.24
C PHE A 295 -7.45 -2.22 -36.38
N LYS A 296 -7.39 -3.22 -35.49
CA LYS A 296 -8.29 -4.38 -35.49
C LYS A 296 -9.53 -4.24 -34.60
N SER A 297 -9.57 -3.22 -33.74
CA SER A 297 -10.61 -3.08 -32.72
C SER A 297 -11.72 -2.12 -33.11
N SER A 298 -12.91 -2.35 -32.55
CA SER A 298 -14.01 -1.38 -32.58
C SER A 298 -13.65 -0.09 -31.83
N THR A 299 -14.47 0.96 -31.93
CA THR A 299 -14.27 2.23 -31.19
C THR A 299 -14.12 2.02 -29.68
N ILE A 300 -14.85 1.06 -29.10
CA ILE A 300 -14.73 0.67 -27.68
C ILE A 300 -13.34 0.08 -27.42
N GLY A 301 -12.91 -0.88 -28.24
CA GLY A 301 -11.59 -1.50 -28.09
C GLY A 301 -10.45 -0.50 -28.29
N ARG A 302 -10.60 0.48 -29.19
CA ARG A 302 -9.64 1.57 -29.38
C ARG A 302 -9.51 2.47 -28.14
N LEU A 303 -10.63 2.86 -27.52
CA LEU A 303 -10.63 3.64 -26.27
C LEU A 303 -9.95 2.86 -25.14
N LEU A 304 -10.33 1.58 -24.97
CA LEU A 304 -9.73 0.71 -23.96
C LEU A 304 -8.24 0.51 -24.21
N ALA A 305 -7.82 0.34 -25.47
CA ALA A 305 -6.41 0.23 -25.82
C ALA A 305 -5.63 1.48 -25.40
N PHE A 306 -6.08 2.68 -25.74
CA PHE A 306 -5.39 3.91 -25.34
C PHE A 306 -5.17 3.98 -23.82
N TRP A 307 -6.19 3.62 -23.05
CA TRP A 307 -6.16 3.71 -21.59
C TRP A 307 -5.33 2.58 -20.94
N ILE A 308 -5.49 1.33 -21.40
CA ILE A 308 -4.76 0.18 -20.87
C ILE A 308 -3.27 0.28 -21.21
N PHE A 309 -2.92 0.58 -22.46
CA PHE A 309 -1.53 0.60 -22.90
C PHE A 309 -0.73 1.71 -22.23
N SER A 310 -1.30 2.90 -22.08
CA SER A 310 -0.62 4.02 -21.39
C SER A 310 -0.30 3.69 -19.93
N ALA A 311 -1.28 3.19 -19.19
CA ALA A 311 -1.11 2.78 -17.80
C ALA A 311 -0.10 1.64 -17.67
N SER A 312 -0.25 0.57 -18.46
CA SER A 312 0.63 -0.58 -18.42
C SER A 312 2.07 -0.23 -18.82
N LEU A 313 2.27 0.58 -19.86
CA LEU A 313 3.61 1.02 -20.27
C LEU A 313 4.28 1.82 -19.15
N PHE A 314 3.57 2.78 -18.55
CA PHE A 314 4.09 3.55 -17.43
C PHE A 314 4.55 2.66 -16.28
N PHE A 315 3.71 1.73 -15.81
CA PHE A 315 4.11 0.84 -14.71
C PHE A 315 5.25 -0.10 -15.08
N SER A 316 5.33 -0.57 -16.34
CA SER A 316 6.47 -1.35 -16.81
C SER A 316 7.77 -0.52 -16.75
N ILE A 317 7.73 0.75 -17.15
CA ILE A 317 8.88 1.66 -17.02
C ILE A 317 9.25 1.91 -15.55
N VAL A 318 8.25 2.14 -14.68
CA VAL A 318 8.48 2.29 -13.24
C VAL A 318 9.16 1.03 -12.67
N SER A 319 8.68 -0.16 -13.02
CA SER A 319 9.24 -1.44 -12.56
C SER A 319 10.65 -1.72 -13.07
N LEU A 320 10.95 -1.37 -14.32
CA LEU A 320 12.23 -1.72 -14.95
C LEU A 320 13.33 -0.67 -14.70
N TYR A 321 12.96 0.59 -14.48
CA TYR A 321 13.94 1.68 -14.37
C TYR A 321 13.90 2.37 -13.00
N LEU A 322 12.71 2.80 -12.53
CA LEU A 322 12.62 3.56 -11.28
C LEU A 322 12.82 2.70 -10.04
N TYR A 323 12.25 1.50 -9.98
CA TYR A 323 12.42 0.60 -8.82
C TYR A 323 13.85 0.07 -8.68
N PRO A 324 14.54 -0.37 -9.75
CA PRO A 324 15.95 -0.74 -9.66
C PRO A 324 16.81 0.44 -9.23
N MET A 325 16.55 1.64 -9.76
CA MET A 325 17.21 2.86 -9.29
C MET A 325 16.98 3.08 -7.79
N LEU A 326 15.75 3.01 -7.30
CA LEU A 326 15.46 3.15 -5.86
C LEU A 326 16.19 2.09 -5.02
N THR A 327 16.09 0.81 -5.39
CA THR A 327 16.67 -0.29 -4.63
C THR A 327 18.20 -0.31 -4.66
N SER A 328 18.84 0.34 -5.64
CA SER A 328 20.31 0.52 -5.67
C SER A 328 20.84 1.31 -4.46
N PHE A 329 20.01 2.15 -3.82
CA PHE A 329 20.35 2.89 -2.60
C PHE A 329 20.03 2.10 -1.31
N GLN A 330 19.77 0.79 -1.41
CA GLN A 330 19.56 -0.12 -0.29
C GLN A 330 20.66 -1.20 -0.24
N PRO A 331 21.85 -0.88 0.31
CA PRO A 331 23.03 -1.75 0.19
C PRO A 331 22.98 -3.03 1.04
N SER A 332 21.89 -3.27 1.79
CA SER A 332 21.77 -4.42 2.69
C SER A 332 21.94 -5.77 2.00
N LYS A 333 21.53 -5.90 0.73
CA LYS A 333 21.70 -7.15 -0.03
C LYS A 333 23.17 -7.44 -0.31
N GLU A 334 23.90 -6.47 -0.85
CA GLU A 334 25.33 -6.61 -1.16
C GLU A 334 26.16 -6.81 0.11
N ILE A 335 25.93 -6.00 1.14
CA ILE A 335 26.60 -6.13 2.43
C ILE A 335 26.29 -7.49 3.06
N GLY A 336 25.03 -7.95 2.99
CA GLY A 336 24.65 -9.26 3.50
C GLY A 336 25.36 -10.41 2.76
N ILE A 337 25.49 -10.34 1.42
CA ILE A 337 26.26 -11.32 0.64
C ILE A 337 27.74 -11.32 1.06
N TRP A 338 28.33 -10.13 1.23
CA TRP A 338 29.71 -9.99 1.68
C TRP A 338 29.94 -10.64 3.04
N ILE A 339 29.10 -10.30 4.02
CA ILE A 339 29.19 -10.81 5.39
C ILE A 339 29.07 -12.33 5.46
N ARG A 340 28.17 -12.92 4.66
CA ARG A 340 28.04 -14.39 4.58
C ARG A 340 29.29 -15.06 4.01
N LYS A 341 29.99 -14.39 3.09
CA LYS A 341 31.20 -14.92 2.45
C LYS A 341 32.44 -14.78 3.34
N TYR A 342 32.63 -13.61 3.97
CA TYR A 342 33.90 -13.25 4.62
C TYR A 342 33.88 -13.33 6.14
N GLU A 343 32.74 -13.60 6.76
CA GLU A 343 32.65 -13.79 8.22
C GLU A 343 31.67 -14.94 8.57
N PRO A 344 31.71 -16.12 7.93
CA PRO A 344 30.70 -17.16 8.12
C PRO A 344 30.56 -17.58 9.60
N ASN A 345 29.39 -18.14 9.96
CA ASN A 345 29.12 -18.75 11.27
C ASN A 345 29.15 -17.78 12.47
N LYS A 346 28.74 -16.52 12.28
CA LYS A 346 28.49 -15.57 13.38
C LYS A 346 27.01 -15.22 13.47
N ASP A 347 26.49 -15.10 14.68
CA ASP A 347 25.05 -14.84 14.91
C ASP A 347 24.68 -13.37 14.82
N LYS A 348 25.64 -12.48 15.05
CA LYS A 348 25.42 -11.03 15.17
C LYS A 348 26.07 -10.25 14.04
N LEU A 349 25.38 -9.21 13.59
CA LEU A 349 25.89 -8.17 12.72
C LEU A 349 25.80 -6.84 13.45
N PHE A 350 26.92 -6.14 13.58
CA PHE A 350 26.98 -4.90 14.33
C PHE A 350 26.68 -3.69 13.44
N LEU A 351 25.90 -2.76 13.98
CA LEU A 351 25.48 -1.52 13.33
C LEU A 351 25.83 -0.32 14.22
N PHE A 352 26.43 0.72 13.66
CA PHE A 352 26.70 1.99 14.35
C PHE A 352 26.12 3.16 13.55
N GLY A 353 25.29 3.96 14.20
CA GLY A 353 24.57 5.06 13.55
C GLY A 353 23.48 4.64 12.55
N VAL A 354 23.33 3.34 12.26
CA VAL A 354 22.27 2.83 11.38
C VAL A 354 21.00 2.52 12.20
N PRO A 355 19.82 3.05 11.81
CA PRO A 355 18.57 2.82 12.54
C PRO A 355 18.20 1.34 12.64
N ALA A 356 17.78 0.89 13.84
CA ALA A 356 17.32 -0.47 14.09
C ALA A 356 16.11 -0.88 13.22
N SER A 357 15.37 0.09 12.68
CA SER A 357 14.27 -0.15 11.72
C SER A 357 14.75 -0.72 10.37
N LYS A 358 16.05 -0.69 10.07
CA LYS A 358 16.64 -1.25 8.83
C LYS A 358 16.82 -2.77 8.92
N ARG A 359 15.71 -3.49 9.07
CA ARG A 359 15.66 -4.96 9.25
C ARG A 359 16.22 -5.75 8.07
N SER A 360 16.37 -5.13 6.90
CA SER A 360 16.92 -5.79 5.71
C SER A 360 18.36 -6.25 5.89
N TYR A 361 19.17 -5.58 6.72
CA TYR A 361 20.53 -6.05 7.02
C TYR A 361 20.52 -7.41 7.68
N ALA A 362 19.69 -7.61 8.72
CA ALA A 362 19.52 -8.89 9.39
C ALA A 362 19.07 -10.00 8.43
N TYR A 363 18.08 -9.71 7.59
CA TYR A 363 17.54 -10.64 6.61
C TYR A 363 18.61 -11.12 5.62
N TYR A 364 19.30 -10.17 4.96
CA TYR A 364 20.30 -10.53 3.96
C TYR A 364 21.57 -11.11 4.59
N SER A 365 22.02 -10.65 5.75
CA SER A 365 23.20 -11.26 6.40
C SER A 365 22.89 -12.63 7.02
N ARG A 366 21.60 -12.98 7.21
CA ARG A 366 21.13 -14.12 8.02
C ARG A 366 21.65 -14.06 9.46
N ARG A 367 21.56 -12.87 10.06
CA ARG A 367 22.05 -12.60 11.43
C ARG A 367 21.12 -11.68 12.18
N ILE A 368 21.25 -11.70 13.50
CA ILE A 368 20.65 -10.70 14.36
C ILE A 368 21.44 -9.40 14.19
N SER A 369 20.83 -8.39 13.58
CA SER A 369 21.42 -7.04 13.54
C SER A 369 21.33 -6.39 14.91
N ARG A 370 22.45 -5.90 15.43
CA ARG A 370 22.56 -5.25 16.73
C ARG A 370 23.10 -3.84 16.56
N THR A 371 22.26 -2.85 16.81
CA THR A 371 22.70 -1.46 16.95
C THR A 371 23.54 -1.34 18.22
N LEU A 372 24.73 -0.75 18.08
CA LEU A 372 25.66 -0.53 19.17
C LEU A 372 25.27 0.74 19.94
N PHE A 373 24.97 0.55 21.23
CA PHE A 373 24.76 1.62 22.22
C PHE A 373 25.82 1.59 23.33
N ASP A 374 26.57 0.49 23.39
CA ASP A 374 27.66 0.25 24.32
C ASP A 374 28.88 -0.25 23.52
N PRO A 375 30.05 0.43 23.61
CA PRO A 375 31.25 0.03 22.88
C PRO A 375 31.80 -1.33 23.30
N ALA A 376 31.59 -1.76 24.57
CA ALA A 376 32.10 -3.02 25.08
C ALA A 376 31.62 -4.22 24.25
N VAL A 377 30.38 -4.17 23.76
CA VAL A 377 29.78 -5.22 22.93
C VAL A 377 30.60 -5.56 21.68
N LEU A 378 31.14 -4.54 20.99
CA LEU A 378 31.98 -4.77 19.81
C LEU A 378 33.39 -5.12 20.23
N ILE A 379 33.94 -4.44 21.25
CA ILE A 379 35.30 -4.68 21.75
C ILE A 379 35.45 -6.14 22.18
N ASP A 380 34.57 -6.66 23.02
CA ASP A 380 34.59 -8.05 23.49
C ASP A 380 34.46 -9.04 22.33
N SER A 381 33.62 -8.70 21.35
CA SER A 381 33.43 -9.54 20.17
C SER A 381 34.67 -9.58 19.27
N VAL A 382 35.39 -8.46 19.13
CA VAL A 382 36.66 -8.39 18.40
C VAL A 382 37.77 -9.08 19.19
N GLN A 383 37.80 -8.95 20.52
CA GLN A 383 38.77 -9.68 21.37
C GLN A 383 38.62 -11.20 21.23
N LYS A 384 37.38 -11.71 21.17
CA LYS A 384 37.10 -13.13 21.02
C LYS A 384 37.39 -13.65 19.60
N ASP A 385 37.04 -12.88 18.58
CA ASP A 385 37.05 -13.35 17.19
C ASP A 385 38.22 -12.78 16.36
N GLY A 386 39.08 -11.94 16.95
CA GLY A 386 40.20 -11.25 16.31
C GLY A 386 39.79 -10.04 15.46
N GLN A 387 38.75 -10.21 14.64
CA GLN A 387 38.19 -9.17 13.77
C GLN A 387 36.69 -9.35 13.60
N ARG A 388 35.95 -8.26 13.41
CA ARG A 388 34.51 -8.27 13.14
C ARG A 388 34.10 -7.22 12.12
N TYR A 389 33.06 -7.49 11.35
CA TYR A 389 32.47 -6.45 10.48
C TYR A 389 31.49 -5.55 11.24
N LEU A 390 31.56 -4.26 10.90
CA LEU A 390 30.71 -3.20 11.43
C LEU A 390 30.12 -2.40 10.27
N ILE A 391 28.82 -2.12 10.32
CA ILE A 391 28.16 -1.22 9.37
C ILE A 391 27.99 0.15 10.01
N VAL A 392 28.50 1.18 9.35
CA VAL A 392 28.53 2.55 9.85
C VAL A 392 27.78 3.47 8.89
N GLN A 393 26.91 4.34 9.42
CA GLN A 393 26.38 5.44 8.62
C GLN A 393 27.42 6.58 8.57
N ASP A 394 27.67 7.13 7.38
CA ASP A 394 28.63 8.21 7.12
C ASP A 394 28.60 9.36 8.15
N LYS A 395 27.41 9.86 8.50
CA LYS A 395 27.23 10.94 9.49
C LYS A 395 27.75 10.60 10.89
N TRP A 396 27.94 9.32 11.18
CA TRP A 396 28.45 8.81 12.46
C TRP A 396 29.91 8.41 12.40
N LEU A 397 30.54 8.42 11.22
CA LEU A 397 31.96 8.09 11.08
C LEU A 397 32.87 8.97 11.97
N PRO A 398 32.68 10.29 12.10
CA PRO A 398 33.52 11.11 12.98
C PRO A 398 33.39 10.78 14.47
N LYS A 399 32.27 10.17 14.89
CA LYS A 399 32.01 9.81 16.29
C LYS A 399 32.53 8.43 16.66
N LEU A 400 33.13 7.72 15.72
CA LEU A 400 33.50 6.33 15.88
C LEU A 400 34.72 6.21 16.82
N GLU A 401 35.71 7.09 16.68
CA GLU A 401 36.87 7.17 17.58
C GLU A 401 36.47 7.61 18.99
N GLU A 402 35.59 8.61 19.11
CA GLU A 402 35.05 9.05 20.40
C GLU A 402 34.33 7.90 21.13
N PHE A 403 33.56 7.10 20.40
CA PHE A 403 32.73 6.04 20.98
C PHE A 403 33.51 4.78 21.37
N PHE A 404 34.46 4.32 20.54
CA PHE A 404 35.23 3.10 20.81
C PHE A 404 36.60 3.35 21.46
N GLY A 405 37.03 4.61 21.54
CA GLY A 405 38.35 4.99 22.02
C GLY A 405 39.49 4.38 21.20
N ASN A 406 40.64 4.20 21.83
CA ASN A 406 41.85 3.67 21.17
C ASN A 406 41.91 2.14 21.10
N ASN A 407 40.86 1.41 21.49
CA ASN A 407 40.88 -0.04 21.65
C ASN A 407 40.82 -0.81 20.32
N LEU A 408 40.24 -0.20 19.29
CA LEU A 408 39.97 -0.84 18.00
C LEU A 408 40.59 -0.04 16.86
N GLN A 409 40.97 -0.73 15.80
CA GLN A 409 41.32 -0.17 14.50
C GLN A 409 40.17 -0.44 13.54
N PHE A 410 39.81 0.55 12.74
CA PHE A 410 38.73 0.45 11.77
C PHE A 410 39.27 0.68 10.37
N GLU A 411 39.02 -0.27 9.49
CA GLU A 411 39.40 -0.21 8.09
C GLU A 411 38.15 -0.19 7.22
N THR A 412 38.08 0.76 6.29
CA THR A 412 36.99 0.81 5.32
C THR A 412 37.16 -0.29 4.29
N VAL A 413 36.18 -1.19 4.23
CA VAL A 413 36.18 -2.32 3.28
C VAL A 413 35.48 -1.92 2.00
N LYS A 414 34.29 -1.30 2.13
CA LYS A 414 33.51 -0.83 0.98
C LYS A 414 32.52 0.25 1.40
N GLU A 415 32.33 1.25 0.54
CA GLU A 415 31.31 2.28 0.69
C GLU A 415 30.14 2.02 -0.27
N PHE A 416 28.94 2.34 0.19
CA PHE A 416 27.73 2.22 -0.62
C PHE A 416 26.86 3.46 -0.49
N PRO A 417 26.28 3.96 -1.60
CA PRO A 417 25.28 5.00 -1.52
C PRO A 417 24.05 4.49 -0.76
N SER A 418 23.45 5.34 0.06
CA SER A 418 22.29 4.98 0.87
C SER A 418 21.30 6.12 1.00
N TYR A 419 20.02 5.80 0.82
CA TYR A 419 18.94 6.74 0.95
C TYR A 419 17.68 6.07 1.53
N LYS A 420 16.78 6.86 2.13
CA LYS A 420 15.52 6.36 2.70
C LYS A 420 14.45 6.23 1.60
N VAL A 421 14.63 5.25 0.73
CA VAL A 421 13.77 5.05 -0.46
C VAL A 421 12.32 4.62 -0.15
N ALA A 422 12.00 4.30 1.10
CA ALA A 422 10.62 4.02 1.52
C ALA A 422 9.77 5.30 1.66
N THR A 423 10.41 6.46 1.79
CA THR A 423 9.73 7.77 1.82
C THR A 423 10.61 8.77 1.04
N PRO A 424 10.75 8.60 -0.28
CA PRO A 424 11.64 9.43 -1.06
C PRO A 424 11.07 10.83 -1.22
N GLU A 425 11.93 11.83 -1.10
CA GLU A 425 11.55 13.22 -1.34
C GLU A 425 11.61 13.54 -2.84
N GLY A 426 10.86 14.55 -3.31
CA GLY A 426 10.84 14.91 -4.72
C GLY A 426 12.23 15.20 -5.31
N LYS A 427 13.12 15.83 -4.51
CA LYS A 427 14.51 16.11 -4.90
C LYS A 427 15.32 14.85 -5.24
N PHE A 428 15.01 13.70 -4.64
CA PHE A 428 15.67 12.43 -4.93
C PHE A 428 15.42 11.93 -6.36
N PHE A 429 14.22 12.22 -6.89
CA PHE A 429 13.87 11.87 -8.26
C PHE A 429 14.46 12.85 -9.29
N LEU A 430 15.12 13.94 -8.87
CA LEU A 430 15.86 14.81 -9.76
C LEU A 430 17.31 14.33 -9.83
N LYS A 431 17.75 13.81 -10.98
CA LYS A 431 19.15 13.36 -11.16
C LYS A 431 20.16 14.42 -10.74
N SER A 432 19.91 15.66 -11.13
CA SER A 432 20.79 16.82 -10.87
C SER A 432 20.99 17.12 -9.38
N HIS A 433 20.08 16.67 -8.51
CA HIS A 433 20.13 16.94 -7.07
C HIS A 433 20.32 15.67 -6.23
N ARG A 434 20.23 14.48 -6.84
CA ARG A 434 20.22 13.22 -6.12
C ARG A 434 21.50 13.02 -5.31
N ASP A 435 22.66 13.24 -5.93
CA ASP A 435 23.94 12.96 -5.29
C ASP A 435 24.24 13.88 -4.10
N GLN A 436 23.57 15.04 -4.03
CA GLN A 436 23.71 16.01 -2.94
C GLN A 436 22.96 15.58 -1.66
N ILE A 437 21.93 14.73 -1.80
CA ILE A 437 21.08 14.31 -0.67
C ILE A 437 21.28 12.85 -0.27
N VAL A 438 21.97 12.08 -1.10
CA VAL A 438 22.32 10.68 -0.83
C VAL A 438 23.45 10.65 0.18
N GLY A 439 23.24 9.93 1.28
CA GLY A 439 24.31 9.61 2.22
C GLY A 439 25.03 8.34 1.82
N LYS A 440 25.98 7.91 2.65
CA LYS A 440 26.67 6.63 2.49
C LYS A 440 26.49 5.73 3.71
N VAL A 441 26.51 4.44 3.45
CA VAL A 441 26.72 3.42 4.46
C VAL A 441 28.03 2.72 4.15
N ILE A 442 28.86 2.59 5.17
CA ILE A 442 30.23 2.10 5.08
C ILE A 442 30.28 0.74 5.76
N LEU A 443 30.76 -0.25 5.05
CA LEU A 443 31.16 -1.52 5.63
C LEU A 443 32.60 -1.39 6.10
N MET A 444 32.81 -1.53 7.40
CA MET A 444 34.12 -1.45 8.04
C MET A 444 34.51 -2.78 8.65
N ARG A 445 35.80 -3.02 8.74
CA ARG A 445 36.42 -4.11 9.48
C ARG A 445 37.02 -3.54 10.76
N ALA A 446 36.56 -4.04 11.89
CA ALA A 446 37.10 -3.72 13.20
C ALA A 446 38.08 -4.80 13.64
N SER A 447 39.31 -4.43 13.95
CA SER A 447 40.36 -5.32 14.46
C SER A 447 41.02 -4.73 15.70
N ARG A 448 41.76 -5.56 16.43
CA ARG A 448 42.57 -5.10 17.56
C ARG A 448 43.82 -4.39 17.02
N LYS A 449 44.18 -3.22 17.58
CA LYS A 449 45.40 -2.47 17.18
C LYS A 449 46.70 -3.29 17.37
N ASP A 450 46.70 -4.26 18.27
CA ASP A 450 47.88 -5.08 18.61
C ASP A 450 48.30 -6.07 17.50
N PHE A 451 47.46 -6.31 16.47
CA PHE A 451 47.69 -7.36 15.45
C PHE A 451 48.50 -6.91 14.21
N GLN A 452 48.95 -5.65 14.12
CA GLN A 452 49.76 -5.17 12.98
C GLN A 452 51.28 -5.16 13.24
N LYS A 453 51.75 -5.60 14.42
CA LYS A 453 53.18 -5.90 14.66
C LYS A 453 53.42 -7.41 14.60
N LYS A 454 53.30 -8.00 13.41
CA LYS A 454 53.99 -9.27 13.07
C LYS A 454 54.10 -9.45 11.57
#